data_AF-A0A651FFR0-F1
#
_entry.id   AF-A0A651FFR0-F1
#
_cell.length_a   1.000
_cell.length_b   1.000
_cell.length_c   1.000
_cell.angle_alpha   90.00
_cell.angle_beta   90.00
_cell.angle_gamma   90.00
#
_symmetry.space_group_name_H-M   'P 1'
#
loop_
_entity.id
_entity.type
_entity.pdbx_description
1 polymer ?
#
loop_
_entity_poly.entity_id
_entity_poly.type
_entity_poly.pdbx_seq_one_letter_code
_entity_poly.pdbx_strand_id
1 'polypeptide(L)'
;MKEPDLDQLFAIVEATTFLDRVENELHRLGHADEAGVLCKLQQDAGAQIDREFSGYDENEPAPGPETARLNAAFEPVTAARLNILKQICQKLPDSDLKNGMTDLMDRLGMEASVPPTVKPGSKKPGI
;
A
#
# COMPACT_ATOMS: atom_id res chain seq x y z
N MET A 1 -12.82 -11.17 4.41
CA MET A 1 -11.44 -10.66 4.54
C MET A 1 -11.38 -9.87 5.83
N LYS A 2 -10.31 -10.05 6.62
CA LYS A 2 -10.10 -9.31 7.87
C LYS A 2 -9.69 -7.87 7.54
N GLU A 3 -10.19 -6.89 8.29
CA GLU A 3 -9.68 -5.51 8.20
C GLU A 3 -8.21 -5.46 8.64
N PRO A 4 -7.40 -4.54 8.09
CA PRO A 4 -6.01 -4.44 8.49
C PRO A 4 -5.91 -4.05 9.96
N ASP A 5 -5.03 -4.72 10.70
CA ASP A 5 -4.74 -4.37 12.08
C ASP A 5 -3.75 -3.21 12.18
N LEU A 6 -3.57 -2.69 13.40
CA LEU A 6 -2.69 -1.55 13.66
C LEU A 6 -1.25 -1.80 13.21
N ASP A 7 -0.74 -3.03 13.35
CA ASP A 7 0.61 -3.39 12.93
C ASP A 7 0.76 -3.26 11.40
N GLN A 8 -0.27 -3.66 10.64
CA GLN A 8 -0.31 -3.47 9.20
C GLN A 8 -0.37 -1.98 8.80
N LEU A 9 -1.13 -1.16 9.52
CA LEU A 9 -1.17 0.29 9.26
C LEU A 9 0.17 0.95 9.58
N PHE A 10 0.81 0.60 10.70
CA PHE A 10 2.15 1.08 11.05
C PHE A 10 3.18 0.70 10.00
N ALA A 11 3.14 -0.52 9.46
CA ALA A 11 4.05 -0.94 8.41
C ALA A 11 3.95 -0.06 7.15
N ILE A 12 2.76 0.44 6.80
CA ILE A 12 2.56 1.38 5.68
C ILE A 12 3.16 2.73 6.01
N VAL A 13 2.88 3.27 7.20
CA VAL A 13 3.37 4.59 7.61
C VAL A 13 4.89 4.61 7.79
N GLU A 14 5.49 3.56 8.35
CA GLU A 14 6.95 3.40 8.42
C GLU A 14 7.60 3.35 7.04
N ALA A 15 6.90 2.78 6.06
CA ALA A 15 7.37 2.66 4.69
C ALA A 15 7.19 3.94 3.86
N THR A 16 6.65 5.04 4.41
CA THR A 16 6.32 6.27 3.66
C THR A 16 7.46 6.75 2.77
N THR A 17 8.68 6.93 3.32
CA THR A 17 9.85 7.39 2.52
C THR A 17 10.18 6.45 1.35
N PHE A 18 9.94 5.15 1.52
CA PHE A 18 10.12 4.17 0.43
C PHE A 18 8.98 4.27 -0.59
N LEU A 19 7.74 4.38 -0.12
CA LEU A 19 6.54 4.53 -0.96
C LEU A 19 6.55 5.84 -1.76
N ASP A 20 7.09 6.93 -1.22
CA ASP A 20 7.32 8.18 -1.95
C ASP A 20 8.26 7.96 -3.15
N ARG A 21 9.27 7.10 -3.02
CA ARG A 21 10.16 6.76 -4.14
C ARG A 21 9.43 5.92 -5.18
N VAL A 22 8.55 5.02 -4.75
CA VAL A 22 7.69 4.23 -5.64
C VAL A 22 6.71 5.14 -6.38
N GLU A 23 6.08 6.10 -5.70
CA GLU A 23 5.18 7.10 -6.28
C GLU A 23 5.90 7.91 -7.37
N ASN A 24 7.09 8.42 -7.08
CA ASN A 24 7.90 9.16 -8.03
C ASN A 24 8.28 8.31 -9.25
N GLU A 25 8.59 7.02 -9.04
CA GLU A 25 8.88 6.09 -10.13
C GLU A 25 7.63 5.81 -10.98
N LEU A 26 6.45 5.65 -10.37
CA LEU A 26 5.18 5.51 -11.09
C LEU A 26 4.89 6.74 -11.95
N HIS A 27 5.10 7.96 -11.42
CA HIS A 27 5.00 9.19 -12.20
C HIS A 27 5.96 9.20 -13.38
N ARG A 28 7.22 8.79 -13.18
CA ARG A 28 8.25 8.70 -14.23
C ARG A 28 7.87 7.70 -15.33
N LEU A 29 7.18 6.62 -14.98
CA LEU A 29 6.71 5.58 -15.91
C LEU A 29 5.36 5.91 -16.58
N GLY A 30 4.70 7.01 -16.18
CA GLY A 30 3.40 7.41 -16.72
C GLY A 30 2.19 6.77 -16.03
N HIS A 31 2.37 6.17 -14.85
CA HIS A 31 1.34 5.56 -14.01
C HIS A 31 0.81 6.55 -12.96
N ALA A 32 0.33 7.72 -13.42
CA ALA A 32 -0.07 8.81 -12.53
C ALA A 32 -1.30 8.46 -11.66
N ASP A 33 -2.22 7.64 -12.17
CA ASP A 33 -3.39 7.20 -11.41
C ASP A 33 -2.98 6.29 -10.26
N GLU A 34 -2.12 5.29 -10.52
CA GLU A 34 -1.60 4.40 -9.48
C GLU A 34 -0.76 5.16 -8.44
N ALA A 35 0.02 6.17 -8.87
CA ALA A 35 0.76 7.06 -7.98
C ALA A 35 -0.20 7.82 -7.05
N GLY A 36 -1.27 8.40 -7.59
CA GLY A 36 -2.29 9.10 -6.81
C GLY A 36 -3.01 8.20 -5.81
N VAL A 37 -3.35 6.97 -6.20
CA VAL A 37 -3.95 5.98 -5.30
C VAL A 37 -2.98 5.58 -4.19
N LEU A 38 -1.69 5.41 -4.50
CA LEU A 38 -0.66 5.10 -3.49
C LEU A 38 -0.50 6.24 -2.48
N CYS A 39 -0.43 7.47 -2.95
CA CYS A 39 -0.39 8.67 -2.10
C CYS A 39 -1.60 8.71 -1.16
N LYS A 40 -2.80 8.49 -1.70
CA LYS A 40 -4.05 8.47 -0.92
C LYS A 40 -4.07 7.37 0.13
N LEU A 41 -3.57 6.18 -0.20
CA LEU A 41 -3.47 5.06 0.74
C LEU A 41 -2.57 5.40 1.94
N GLN A 42 -1.44 6.07 1.71
CA GLN A 42 -0.53 6.50 2.78
C GLN A 42 -1.19 7.53 3.70
N GLN A 43 -1.88 8.52 3.13
CA GLN A 43 -2.61 9.54 3.88
C GLN A 43 -3.72 8.93 4.74
N ASP A 44 -4.49 7.99 4.17
CA ASP A 44 -5.57 7.31 4.89
C ASP A 44 -5.04 6.38 5.98
N ALA A 45 -3.89 5.71 5.77
CA ALA A 45 -3.26 4.90 6.81
C ALA A 45 -2.85 5.77 8.02
N GLY A 46 -2.23 6.93 7.77
CA GLY A 46 -1.90 7.89 8.84
C GLY A 46 -3.14 8.41 9.56
N ALA A 47 -4.18 8.79 8.83
CA ALA A 47 -5.44 9.26 9.40
C ALA A 47 -6.15 8.17 10.22
N GLN A 48 -6.09 6.90 9.80
CA GLN A 48 -6.68 5.80 10.55
C GLN A 48 -5.92 5.51 11.85
N ILE A 49 -4.58 5.53 11.83
CA ILE A 49 -3.78 5.42 13.06
C ILE A 49 -4.12 6.57 14.02
N ASP A 50 -4.15 7.80 13.52
CA ASP A 50 -4.48 8.96 14.35
C ASP A 50 -5.85 8.82 15.02
N ARG A 51 -6.86 8.32 14.30
CA ARG A 51 -8.20 8.05 14.86
C ARG A 51 -8.21 6.96 15.94
N GLU A 52 -7.41 5.92 15.76
CA GLU A 52 -7.29 4.81 16.73
C GLU A 52 -6.54 5.23 18.00
N PHE A 53 -5.54 6.11 17.88
CA PHE A 53 -4.72 6.55 19.02
C PHE A 53 -5.26 7.78 19.75
N SER A 54 -5.75 8.77 19.01
CA SER A 54 -6.23 10.02 19.60
C SER A 54 -7.63 9.84 20.19
N GLY A 55 -8.40 8.87 19.68
CA GLY A 55 -9.82 8.75 19.96
C GLY A 55 -10.57 9.97 19.40
N TYR A 56 -11.76 9.78 18.83
CA TYR A 56 -12.62 10.95 18.65
C TYR A 56 -13.06 11.41 20.03
N ASP A 57 -12.45 12.45 20.59
CA ASP A 57 -13.00 13.11 21.77
C ASP A 57 -14.31 13.78 21.33
N GLU A 58 -15.44 13.22 21.78
CA GLU A 58 -16.78 13.74 21.50
C GLU A 58 -16.99 15.16 22.04
N ASN A 59 -16.08 15.64 22.90
CA ASN A 59 -16.05 16.99 23.46
C ASN A 59 -15.09 17.94 22.71
N GLU A 60 -14.33 17.46 21.73
CA GLU A 60 -13.54 18.35 20.88
C GLU A 60 -14.48 19.24 20.06
N PRO A 61 -14.18 20.55 19.95
CA PRO A 61 -14.96 21.43 19.10
C PRO A 61 -14.96 20.87 17.68
N ALA A 62 -16.15 20.89 17.06
CA ALA A 62 -16.35 20.36 15.72
C ALA A 62 -15.23 20.85 14.78
N PRO A 63 -14.65 19.96 13.95
CA PRO A 63 -13.52 20.29 13.11
C PRO A 63 -13.85 21.52 12.25
N GLY A 64 -12.89 22.45 12.15
CA GLY A 64 -13.02 23.59 11.25
C GLY A 64 -13.26 23.14 9.80
N PRO A 65 -13.73 24.02 8.89
CA PRO A 65 -14.16 23.63 7.54
C PRO A 65 -13.13 22.81 6.76
N GLU A 66 -11.84 23.13 6.90
CA GLU A 66 -10.76 22.40 6.23
C GLU A 66 -10.55 21.01 6.83
N THR A 67 -10.54 20.88 8.15
CA THR A 67 -10.46 19.58 8.84
C THR A 67 -11.69 18.72 8.56
N ALA A 68 -12.88 19.33 8.47
CA ALA A 68 -14.11 18.64 8.08
C ALA A 68 -14.03 18.11 6.64
N ARG A 69 -13.47 18.90 5.72
CA ARG A 69 -13.22 18.48 4.33
C ARG A 69 -12.23 17.31 4.26
N LEU A 70 -11.15 17.37 5.02
CA LEU A 70 -10.15 16.30 5.10
C LEU A 70 -10.75 15.03 5.72
N ASN A 71 -11.57 15.16 6.76
CA ASN A 71 -12.29 14.04 7.37
C ASN A 71 -13.34 13.43 6.43
N ALA A 72 -14.00 14.24 5.61
CA ALA A 72 -14.94 13.76 4.60
C ALA A 72 -14.23 13.07 3.42
N ALA A 73 -12.98 13.43 3.13
CA ALA A 73 -12.17 12.81 2.11
C ALA A 73 -11.49 11.51 2.59
N PHE A 74 -11.54 11.18 3.88
CA PHE A 74 -10.98 9.95 4.42
C PHE A 74 -11.72 8.73 3.91
N GLU A 75 -10.95 7.72 3.53
CA GLU A 75 -11.45 6.38 3.24
C GLU A 75 -10.74 5.37 4.16
N PRO A 76 -11.46 4.44 4.81
CA PRO A 76 -10.84 3.39 5.61
C PRO A 76 -9.86 2.56 4.79
N VAL A 77 -8.69 2.25 5.34
CA VAL A 77 -7.77 1.29 4.74
C VAL A 77 -8.35 -0.10 4.96
N THR A 78 -8.67 -0.81 3.87
CA THR A 78 -9.24 -2.15 3.90
C THR A 78 -8.33 -3.12 3.17
N ALA A 79 -8.46 -4.43 3.42
CA ALA A 79 -7.73 -5.46 2.68
C ALA A 79 -7.95 -5.36 1.16
N ALA A 80 -9.14 -4.91 0.73
CA ALA A 80 -9.43 -4.68 -0.68
C ALA A 80 -8.59 -3.54 -1.26
N ARG A 81 -8.43 -2.44 -0.51
CA ARG A 81 -7.60 -1.30 -0.93
C ARG A 81 -6.12 -1.66 -0.90
N LEU A 82 -5.66 -2.46 0.05
CA LEU A 82 -4.28 -2.94 0.09
C LEU A 82 -3.88 -3.73 -1.16
N ASN A 83 -4.83 -4.40 -1.84
CA ASN A 83 -4.54 -5.09 -3.10
C ASN A 83 -3.99 -4.18 -4.21
N ILE A 84 -4.12 -2.85 -4.11
CA ILE A 84 -3.46 -1.93 -5.03
C ILE A 84 -1.94 -2.10 -5.03
N LEU A 85 -1.34 -2.48 -3.89
CA LEU A 85 0.11 -2.70 -3.77
C LEU A 85 0.58 -3.84 -4.70
N LYS A 86 -0.27 -4.87 -4.91
CA LYS A 86 0.01 -5.95 -5.87
C LYS A 86 0.04 -5.42 -7.30
N GLN A 87 -0.92 -4.55 -7.65
CA GLN A 87 -1.02 -3.96 -8.98
C GLN A 87 0.18 -3.04 -9.24
N ILE A 88 0.51 -2.17 -8.27
CA ILE A 88 1.68 -1.29 -8.33
C ILE A 88 2.96 -2.09 -8.52
N CYS A 89 3.16 -3.16 -7.73
CA CYS A 89 4.33 -4.02 -7.84
C CYS A 89 4.49 -4.63 -9.24
N GLN A 90 3.39 -4.94 -9.94
CA GLN A 90 3.42 -5.43 -11.32
C GLN A 90 3.79 -4.36 -12.36
N LYS A 91 3.56 -3.08 -12.06
CA LYS A 91 3.92 -1.94 -12.94
C LYS A 91 5.39 -1.56 -12.83
N LEU A 92 6.02 -1.87 -11.71
CA LEU A 92 7.43 -1.57 -11.51
C LEU A 92 8.32 -2.49 -12.37
N PRO A 93 9.37 -1.95 -13.01
CA PRO A 93 10.39 -2.77 -13.65
C PRO A 93 11.12 -3.60 -12.59
N ASP A 94 11.77 -4.68 -13.03
CA ASP A 94 12.62 -5.48 -12.14
C ASP A 94 13.75 -4.59 -11.59
N SER A 95 13.62 -4.24 -10.31
CA SER A 95 14.38 -3.18 -9.64
C SER A 95 14.31 -3.35 -8.13
N ASP A 96 15.17 -2.65 -7.40
CA ASP A 96 15.15 -2.61 -5.92
C ASP A 96 13.81 -2.12 -5.37
N LEU A 97 13.11 -1.25 -6.10
CA LEU A 97 11.77 -0.79 -5.72
C LEU A 97 10.74 -1.92 -5.78
N LYS A 98 10.81 -2.78 -6.80
CA LYS A 98 9.93 -3.95 -6.93
C LYS A 98 10.19 -4.98 -5.83
N ASN A 99 11.47 -5.20 -5.49
CA ASN A 99 11.86 -6.08 -4.39
C ASN A 99 11.34 -5.53 -3.06
N GLY A 100 11.56 -4.25 -2.77
CA GLY A 100 11.05 -3.61 -1.55
C GLY A 100 9.52 -3.59 -1.46
N MET A 101 8.82 -3.46 -2.58
CA MET A 101 7.35 -3.59 -2.61
C MET A 101 6.90 -5.01 -2.29
N THR A 102 7.65 -6.03 -2.72
CA THR A 102 7.38 -7.43 -2.39
C THR A 102 7.58 -7.67 -0.90
N ASP A 103 8.70 -7.19 -0.33
CA ASP A 103 8.98 -7.30 1.11
C ASP A 103 7.91 -6.59 1.96
N LEU A 104 7.43 -5.43 1.52
CA LEU A 104 6.34 -4.71 2.19
C LEU A 104 5.03 -5.53 2.15
N MET A 105 4.66 -6.09 1.00
CA MET A 105 3.47 -6.94 0.88
C MET A 105 3.57 -8.19 1.78
N ASP A 106 4.75 -8.79 1.90
CA ASP A 106 5.00 -9.92 2.80
C ASP A 106 4.84 -9.51 4.27
N ARG A 107 5.37 -8.34 4.68
CA ARG A 107 5.13 -7.77 6.02
C ARG A 107 3.65 -7.53 6.30
N LEU A 108 2.88 -7.15 5.29
CA LEU A 108 1.44 -6.95 5.37
C LEU A 108 0.65 -8.27 5.34
N GLY A 109 1.32 -9.43 5.26
CA GLY A 109 0.68 -10.74 5.17
C GLY A 109 -0.12 -10.93 3.88
N MET A 110 0.20 -10.17 2.83
CA MET A 110 -0.46 -10.27 1.54
C MET A 110 0.19 -11.39 0.75
N GLU A 111 -0.51 -12.52 0.55
CA GLU A 111 0.02 -13.59 -0.32
C GLU A 111 0.35 -13.01 -1.70
N ALA A 112 1.65 -12.96 -2.02
CA ALA A 112 2.11 -12.65 -3.34
C ALA A 112 1.59 -13.76 -4.27
N SER A 113 0.63 -13.44 -5.14
CA SER A 113 0.31 -14.31 -6.27
C SER A 113 1.44 -14.15 -7.28
N VAL A 114 2.61 -14.68 -6.93
CA VAL A 114 3.69 -14.90 -7.88
C VAL A 114 3.24 -16.09 -8.70
N PRO A 115 2.97 -15.95 -10.01
CA PRO A 115 2.73 -17.12 -10.84
C PRO A 115 3.95 -18.04 -10.69
N PRO A 116 3.76 -19.35 -10.43
CA PRO A 116 4.89 -20.25 -10.26
C PRO A 116 5.79 -20.13 -11.48
N THR A 117 7.05 -19.76 -11.26
CA THR A 117 8.05 -19.74 -12.30
C THR A 117 8.16 -21.16 -12.83
N VAL A 118 7.58 -21.41 -14.01
CA VAL A 118 7.74 -22.69 -14.71
C VAL A 118 9.23 -22.81 -15.01
N LYS A 119 9.95 -23.62 -14.21
CA LYS A 119 11.31 -24.00 -14.53
C LYS A 119 11.28 -24.63 -15.92
N PRO A 120 12.03 -24.12 -16.93
CA PRO A 120 12.09 -24.77 -18.22
C PRO A 120 12.63 -26.18 -18.00
N GLY A 121 11.81 -27.17 -18.36
CA GLY A 121 12.09 -28.57 -18.11
C GLY A 121 13.44 -28.96 -18.69
N SER A 122 14.31 -29.46 -17.82
CA SER A 122 15.50 -30.20 -18.22
C SER A 122 15.07 -31.49 -18.91
N LYS A 123 14.75 -31.40 -20.21
CA LYS A 123 14.83 -32.57 -21.09
C LYS A 123 16.29 -32.93 -21.22
N LYS A 124 16.68 -34.10 -20.70
CA LYS A 124 17.78 -34.88 -21.26
C LYS A 124 17.38 -36.35 -21.41
N PRO A 125 17.97 -37.04 -22.39
CA PRO A 125 17.32 -38.06 -23.19
C PRO A 125 17.51 -39.46 -22.58
N GLY A 126 16.47 -40.27 -22.65
CA GLY A 126 16.57 -41.71 -22.40
C GLY A 126 17.08 -42.41 -23.65
N ILE A 127 18.31 -42.95 -23.50
CA ILE A 127 18.93 -44.14 -24.08
C ILE A 127 18.31 -44.71 -25.37
#